data_AF-A0A6S7G339-F1
#
_entry.id   AF-A0A6S7G339-F1
#
_cell.length_a   1.000
_cell.length_b   1.000
_cell.length_c   1.000
_cell.angle_alpha   90.00
_cell.angle_beta   90.00
_cell.angle_gamma   90.00
#
_symmetry.space_group_name_H-M   'P 1'
#
loop_
_entity.id
_entity.type
_entity.pdbx_description
1 polymer ?
#
loop_
_entity_poly.entity_id
_entity_poly.type
_entity_poly.pdbx_seq_one_letter_code
_entity_poly.pdbx_strand_id
1 'polypeptide(L)'
;MEDYFQEAGRAGRDGLPSTCILIYTFEDRLKILNFITRIEDPNQRSLQSKLLDSIVKYCMLSDCRRVFMLTYFGENPVNLKPCRNGCDNCQNPKQSVPKDCTDISIQAFDCITSMSTSITKISLKQAAFTLKGSKSKDILKNNFHLVPQYGLGKAKLKSERQAIRFFQLLVVDGYLEENLWDHMENTTTPFLTLTGKACDVKNGLEIVVLDL
;
A
#
# COMPACT_ATOMS: atom_id res chain seq x y z
N MET A 1 -3.73 -0.29 -14.54
CA MET A 1 -4.59 -1.50 -14.41
C MET A 1 -5.10 -1.96 -15.78
N GLU A 2 -5.40 -0.99 -16.64
CA GLU A 2 -5.77 -1.08 -18.05
C GLU A 2 -4.87 -2.03 -18.85
N ASP A 3 -3.56 -1.85 -18.78
CA ASP A 3 -2.61 -2.68 -19.52
C ASP A 3 -2.70 -4.15 -19.12
N TYR A 4 -2.78 -4.42 -17.82
CA TYR A 4 -2.98 -5.78 -17.32
C TYR A 4 -4.30 -6.37 -17.81
N PHE A 5 -5.39 -5.59 -17.81
CA PHE A 5 -6.68 -6.06 -18.32
C PHE A 5 -6.64 -6.38 -19.82
N GLN A 6 -6.00 -5.53 -20.62
CA GLN A 6 -5.84 -5.77 -22.06
C GLN A 6 -5.03 -7.03 -22.35
N GLU A 7 -3.92 -7.23 -21.65
CA GLU A 7 -3.05 -8.39 -21.86
C GLU A 7 -3.66 -9.68 -21.31
N ALA A 8 -4.27 -9.65 -20.12
CA ALA A 8 -5.00 -10.79 -19.56
C ALA A 8 -6.21 -11.18 -20.43
N GLY A 9 -6.88 -10.19 -21.05
CA GLY A 9 -8.03 -10.40 -21.93
C GLY A 9 -7.71 -11.02 -23.30
N ARG A 10 -6.42 -11.24 -23.61
CA ARG A 10 -6.03 -12.02 -24.81
C ARG A 10 -6.25 -13.52 -24.63
N ALA A 11 -6.27 -14.02 -23.39
CA ALA A 11 -6.50 -15.41 -23.09
C ALA A 11 -7.96 -15.83 -23.31
N GLY A 12 -8.22 -17.07 -23.71
CA GLY A 12 -9.56 -17.66 -23.77
C GLY A 12 -10.53 -17.01 -24.77
N ARG A 13 -10.03 -16.45 -25.88
CA ARG A 13 -10.88 -15.88 -26.96
C ARG A 13 -11.75 -16.91 -27.66
N ASP A 14 -11.40 -18.18 -27.54
CA ASP A 14 -12.18 -19.35 -27.94
C ASP A 14 -13.31 -19.70 -26.94
N GLY A 15 -13.38 -18.99 -25.81
CA GLY A 15 -14.33 -19.26 -24.73
C GLY A 15 -13.94 -20.43 -23.82
N LEU A 16 -12.79 -21.06 -24.04
CA LEU A 16 -12.32 -22.16 -23.21
C LEU A 16 -11.71 -21.64 -21.90
N PRO A 17 -11.76 -22.44 -20.82
CA PRO A 17 -11.13 -22.07 -19.54
C PRO A 17 -9.68 -21.68 -19.72
N SER A 18 -9.33 -20.50 -19.23
CA SER A 18 -7.98 -19.93 -19.31
C SER A 18 -7.58 -19.37 -17.95
N THR A 19 -6.28 -19.34 -17.67
CA THR A 19 -5.74 -18.86 -16.39
C THR A 19 -4.76 -17.72 -16.64
N CYS A 20 -4.95 -16.62 -15.93
CA CYS A 20 -4.03 -15.47 -15.93
C CYS A 20 -3.28 -15.44 -14.60
N ILE A 21 -1.95 -15.56 -14.64
CA ILE A 21 -1.09 -15.56 -13.46
C ILE A 21 -0.30 -14.25 -13.42
N LEU A 22 -0.39 -13.54 -12.28
CA LEU A 22 0.41 -12.35 -12.01
C LEU A 22 1.36 -12.65 -10.84
N ILE A 23 2.67 -12.59 -11.10
CA ILE A 23 3.70 -12.71 -10.07
C ILE A 23 3.99 -11.32 -9.54
N TYR A 24 3.90 -11.15 -8.23
CA TYR A 24 3.96 -9.83 -7.60
C TYR A 24 4.75 -9.85 -6.29
N THR A 25 5.63 -8.86 -6.13
CA THR A 25 6.20 -8.45 -4.85
C THR A 25 5.98 -6.96 -4.64
N PHE A 26 5.88 -6.49 -3.39
CA PHE A 26 5.67 -5.07 -3.15
C PHE A 26 6.89 -4.24 -3.60
N GLU A 27 8.08 -4.84 -3.55
CA GLU A 27 9.33 -4.25 -3.99
C GLU A 27 9.35 -3.91 -5.49
N ASP A 28 8.58 -4.61 -6.32
CA ASP A 28 8.47 -4.28 -7.76
C ASP A 28 7.82 -2.91 -8.00
N ARG A 29 7.00 -2.43 -7.05
CA ARG A 29 6.42 -1.08 -7.07
C ARG A 29 7.50 -0.01 -7.17
N LEU A 30 8.60 -0.16 -6.43
CA LEU A 30 9.69 0.83 -6.37
C LEU A 30 10.37 1.03 -7.72
N LYS A 31 10.53 -0.06 -8.50
CA LYS A 31 11.11 0.02 -9.85
C LYS A 31 10.22 0.85 -10.78
N ILE A 32 8.91 0.63 -10.73
CA ILE A 32 7.95 1.38 -11.55
C ILE A 32 7.88 2.83 -11.08
N LEU A 33 7.89 3.07 -9.77
CA LEU A 33 7.93 4.41 -9.19
C LEU A 33 9.16 5.20 -9.66
N ASN A 34 10.34 4.57 -9.73
CA ASN A 34 11.56 5.19 -10.29
C ASN A 34 11.40 5.63 -11.76
N PHE A 35 10.63 4.90 -12.57
CA PHE A 35 10.33 5.33 -13.94
C PHE A 35 9.33 6.48 -13.95
N ILE A 36 8.31 6.43 -13.08
CA ILE A 36 7.29 7.48 -12.96
C ILE A 36 7.88 8.81 -12.51
N THR A 37 8.85 8.82 -11.57
CA THR A 37 9.46 10.08 -11.09
C THR A 37 10.28 10.80 -12.14
N ARG A 38 10.74 10.10 -13.17
CA ARG A 38 11.47 10.67 -14.32
C ARG A 38 10.56 11.33 -15.36
N ILE A 39 9.24 11.22 -15.21
CA ILE A 39 8.27 11.92 -16.06
C ILE A 39 8.29 13.41 -15.73
N GLU A 40 8.56 14.24 -16.73
CA GLU A 40 8.66 15.70 -16.58
C GLU A 40 7.32 16.36 -16.27
N ASP A 41 6.25 15.95 -16.98
CA ASP A 41 4.91 16.51 -16.75
C ASP A 41 4.36 16.06 -15.38
N PRO A 42 4.13 16.99 -14.43
CA PRO A 42 3.58 16.65 -13.12
C PRO A 42 2.19 16.00 -13.19
N ASN A 43 1.36 16.39 -14.17
CA ASN A 43 0.01 15.82 -14.30
C ASN A 43 0.08 14.37 -14.77
N GLN A 44 0.87 14.09 -15.81
CA GLN A 44 1.11 12.73 -16.27
C GLN A 44 1.76 11.87 -15.17
N ARG A 45 2.73 12.39 -14.44
CA ARG A 45 3.37 11.69 -13.30
C ARG A 45 2.36 11.33 -12.22
N SER A 46 1.49 12.27 -11.82
CA SER A 46 0.43 12.01 -10.84
C SER A 46 -0.55 10.94 -11.32
N LEU A 47 -0.94 11.00 -12.59
CA LEU A 47 -1.82 10.00 -13.20
C LEU A 47 -1.18 8.60 -13.18
N GLN A 48 0.07 8.48 -13.62
CA GLN A 48 0.79 7.20 -13.64
C GLN A 48 0.97 6.62 -12.23
N SER A 49 1.21 7.46 -11.22
CA SER A 49 1.26 7.02 -9.82
C SER A 49 -0.06 6.39 -9.36
N LYS A 50 -1.19 7.03 -9.68
CA LYS A 50 -2.54 6.48 -9.36
C LYS A 50 -2.82 5.16 -10.09
N LEU A 51 -2.37 5.02 -11.34
CA LEU A 51 -2.50 3.77 -12.10
C LEU A 51 -1.66 2.64 -11.49
N LEU A 52 -0.45 2.96 -11.01
CA LEU A 52 0.41 2.04 -10.28
C LEU A 52 -0.26 1.60 -8.97
N ASP A 53 -0.78 2.53 -8.18
CA ASP A 53 -1.46 2.20 -6.93
C ASP A 53 -2.70 1.31 -7.16
N SER A 54 -3.41 1.51 -8.28
CA SER A 54 -4.56 0.67 -8.66
C SER A 54 -4.18 -0.79 -8.94
N ILE A 55 -3.08 -1.05 -9.67
CA ILE A 55 -2.62 -2.43 -9.90
C ILE A 55 -2.00 -3.05 -8.63
N VAL A 56 -1.32 -2.25 -7.81
CA VAL A 56 -0.84 -2.69 -6.50
C VAL A 56 -2.01 -3.08 -5.60
N LYS A 57 -3.09 -2.28 -5.57
CA LYS A 57 -4.32 -2.60 -4.84
C LYS A 57 -4.94 -3.90 -5.31
N TYR A 58 -5.02 -4.11 -6.64
CA TYR A 58 -5.47 -5.37 -7.23
C TYR A 58 -4.65 -6.57 -6.73
N CYS A 59 -3.33 -6.44 -6.62
CA CYS A 59 -2.48 -7.50 -6.10
C CYS A 59 -2.69 -7.78 -4.60
N MET A 60 -2.97 -6.74 -3.81
CA MET A 60 -2.99 -6.81 -2.35
C MET A 60 -4.35 -7.15 -1.74
N LEU A 61 -5.46 -6.84 -2.42
CA LEU A 61 -6.81 -7.07 -1.92
C LEU A 61 -7.10 -8.56 -1.66
N SER A 62 -8.00 -8.79 -0.72
CA SER A 62 -8.55 -10.11 -0.36
C SER A 62 -9.90 -10.39 -1.03
N ASP A 63 -10.56 -9.35 -1.55
CA ASP A 63 -11.85 -9.46 -2.24
C ASP A 63 -11.75 -10.18 -3.59
N CYS A 64 -12.91 -10.44 -4.21
CA CYS A 64 -12.95 -11.03 -5.53
C CYS A 64 -12.24 -10.15 -6.56
N ARG A 65 -11.19 -10.69 -7.20
CA ARG A 65 -10.43 -10.01 -8.26
C ARG A 65 -11.30 -9.51 -9.40
N ARG A 66 -12.31 -10.30 -9.80
CA ARG A 66 -13.28 -9.92 -10.84
C ARG A 66 -14.11 -8.71 -10.41
N VAL A 67 -14.61 -8.69 -9.17
CA VAL A 67 -15.43 -7.58 -8.68
C VAL A 67 -14.61 -6.30 -8.70
N PHE A 68 -13.39 -6.32 -8.15
CA PHE A 68 -12.49 -5.17 -8.20
C PHE A 68 -12.24 -4.67 -9.62
N MET A 69 -11.94 -5.59 -10.55
CA MET A 69 -11.64 -5.24 -11.93
C MET A 69 -12.84 -4.61 -12.64
N LEU A 70 -14.05 -5.14 -12.46
CA LEU A 70 -15.26 -4.55 -13.04
C LEU A 70 -15.59 -3.19 -12.42
N THR A 71 -15.45 -3.06 -11.10
CA THR A 71 -15.63 -1.77 -10.41
C THR A 71 -14.64 -0.72 -10.87
N TYR A 72 -13.39 -1.10 -11.12
CA TYR A 72 -12.37 -0.21 -11.68
C TYR A 72 -12.81 0.40 -13.03
N PHE A 73 -13.45 -0.39 -13.90
CA PHE A 73 -13.96 0.06 -15.19
C PHE A 73 -15.36 0.69 -15.13
N GLY A 74 -15.85 1.01 -13.93
CA GLY A 74 -17.09 1.78 -13.73
C GLY A 74 -18.35 0.94 -13.53
N GLU A 75 -18.27 -0.38 -13.41
CA GLU A 75 -19.44 -1.17 -13.02
C GLU A 75 -19.80 -0.93 -11.55
N ASN A 76 -21.09 -0.71 -11.27
CA ASN A 76 -21.54 -0.45 -9.92
C ASN A 76 -21.36 -1.70 -9.03
N PRO A 77 -20.55 -1.64 -7.95
CA PRO A 77 -20.25 -2.79 -7.10
C PRO A 77 -21.48 -3.44 -6.47
N VAL A 78 -22.56 -2.67 -6.25
CA VAL A 78 -23.84 -3.19 -5.69
C VAL A 78 -24.46 -4.26 -6.59
N ASN A 79 -24.19 -4.20 -7.89
CA ASN A 79 -24.73 -5.14 -8.87
C ASN A 79 -23.83 -6.37 -9.08
N LEU A 80 -22.64 -6.38 -8.48
CA LEU A 80 -21.63 -7.39 -8.70
C LEU A 80 -21.68 -8.49 -7.65
N LYS A 81 -21.43 -9.72 -8.09
CA LYS A 81 -21.30 -10.88 -7.22
C LYS A 81 -19.90 -11.48 -7.36
N PRO A 82 -19.36 -12.09 -6.30
CA PRO A 82 -18.09 -12.83 -6.39
C PRO A 82 -18.13 -13.87 -7.52
N CYS A 83 -16.99 -14.09 -8.18
CA CYS A 83 -16.86 -14.87 -9.41
C CYS A 83 -16.97 -16.40 -9.24
N ARG A 84 -17.56 -16.88 -8.13
CA ARG A 84 -17.79 -18.31 -7.84
C ARG A 84 -16.54 -19.17 -8.13
N ASN A 85 -15.45 -18.92 -7.41
CA ASN A 85 -14.17 -19.62 -7.52
C ASN A 85 -13.38 -19.40 -8.83
N GLY A 86 -13.74 -18.40 -9.65
CA GLY A 86 -12.99 -18.00 -10.84
C GLY A 86 -11.70 -17.19 -10.57
N CYS A 87 -11.36 -16.91 -9.31
CA CYS A 87 -10.07 -16.33 -8.92
C CYS A 87 -9.57 -16.96 -7.63
N ASP A 88 -8.27 -16.88 -7.38
CA ASP A 88 -7.57 -17.32 -6.17
C ASP A 88 -8.20 -16.79 -4.88
N ASN A 89 -8.61 -15.53 -4.82
CA ASN A 89 -9.25 -14.95 -3.64
C ASN A 89 -10.62 -15.58 -3.34
N CYS A 90 -11.37 -16.00 -4.36
CA CYS A 90 -12.63 -16.73 -4.16
C CYS A 90 -12.40 -18.21 -3.86
N GLN A 91 -11.33 -18.81 -4.42
CA GLN A 91 -10.95 -20.19 -4.15
C GLN A 91 -10.44 -20.39 -2.72
N ASN A 92 -9.67 -19.42 -2.22
CA ASN A 92 -9.08 -19.43 -0.88
C ASN A 92 -9.45 -18.12 -0.16
N PRO A 93 -10.74 -17.96 0.23
CA PRO A 93 -11.18 -16.75 0.90
C PRO A 93 -10.43 -16.59 2.21
N LYS A 94 -9.74 -15.45 2.36
CA LYS A 94 -9.13 -15.09 3.63
C LYS A 94 -10.25 -14.79 4.62
N GLN A 95 -10.15 -15.32 5.84
CA GLN A 95 -11.02 -14.95 6.96
C GLN A 95 -10.64 -13.57 7.53
N SER A 96 -10.36 -12.62 6.66
CA SER A 96 -9.97 -11.29 7.06
C SER A 96 -11.20 -10.41 6.97
N VAL A 97 -11.55 -9.82 8.12
CA VAL A 97 -12.70 -8.93 8.25
C VAL A 97 -12.13 -7.52 8.29
N PRO A 98 -12.66 -6.56 7.51
CA PRO A 98 -12.27 -5.17 7.61
C PRO A 98 -12.40 -4.68 9.05
N LYS A 99 -11.32 -4.09 9.57
CA LYS A 99 -11.25 -3.57 10.94
C LYS A 99 -11.08 -2.07 10.93
N ASP A 100 -11.73 -1.42 11.88
CA ASP A 100 -11.39 -0.05 12.22
C ASP A 100 -9.95 0.01 12.76
N CYS A 101 -9.11 0.68 11.98
CA CYS A 101 -7.69 0.90 12.22
C CYS A 101 -7.39 2.38 12.44
N THR A 102 -8.39 3.21 12.73
CA THR A 102 -8.25 4.67 12.84
C THR A 102 -7.19 5.06 13.89
N ASP A 103 -7.30 4.58 15.13
CA ASP A 103 -6.34 4.96 16.19
C ASP A 103 -4.89 4.58 15.85
N ILE A 104 -4.69 3.38 15.30
CA ILE A 104 -3.35 2.91 14.98
C ILE A 104 -2.78 3.65 13.76
N SER A 105 -3.64 4.08 12.85
CA SER A 105 -3.25 4.90 11.71
C SER A 105 -2.81 6.29 12.17
N ILE A 106 -3.54 6.90 13.11
CA ILE A 106 -3.12 8.16 13.74
C ILE A 106 -1.74 7.98 14.41
N GLN A 107 -1.55 6.92 15.19
CA GLN A 107 -0.23 6.61 15.79
C GLN A 107 0.86 6.41 14.75
N ALA A 108 0.55 5.79 13.60
CA ALA A 108 1.48 5.60 12.50
C ALA A 108 1.87 6.91 11.83
N PHE A 109 0.91 7.81 11.61
CA PHE A 109 1.15 9.15 11.05
C PHE A 109 2.03 9.97 11.99
N ASP A 110 1.70 9.98 13.29
CA ASP A 110 2.50 10.67 14.31
C ASP A 110 3.90 10.05 14.45
N CYS A 111 4.03 8.73 14.27
CA CYS A 111 5.31 8.04 14.25
C CYS A 111 6.19 8.55 13.10
N ILE A 112 5.65 8.63 11.88
CA ILE A 112 6.37 9.17 10.73
C ILE A 112 6.76 10.63 10.98
N THR A 113 5.84 11.47 11.46
CA THR A 113 6.12 12.87 11.77
C THR A 113 7.20 13.04 12.84
N SER A 114 7.17 12.23 13.91
CA SER A 114 8.13 12.32 15.01
C SER A 114 9.52 11.80 14.63
N MET A 115 9.59 10.84 13.70
CA MET A 115 10.86 10.32 13.17
C MET A 115 11.46 11.21 12.07
N SER A 116 10.60 11.88 11.29
CA SER A 116 11.03 12.69 10.16
C SER A 116 11.61 14.01 10.63
N THR A 117 12.76 14.39 10.04
CA THR A 117 13.33 15.73 10.18
C THR A 117 13.59 16.31 8.79
N SER A 118 14.10 17.53 8.68
CA SER A 118 14.49 18.11 7.39
C SER A 118 15.49 17.21 6.62
N ILE A 119 16.29 16.43 7.35
CA ILE A 119 17.36 15.58 6.80
C ILE A 119 17.00 14.10 6.91
N THR A 120 16.21 13.69 7.90
CA THR A 120 15.86 12.28 8.11
C THR A 120 14.59 11.95 7.34
N LYS A 121 14.74 11.14 6.28
CA LYS A 121 13.61 10.57 5.55
C LYS A 121 13.38 9.13 6.01
N ILE A 122 12.11 8.78 6.15
CA ILE A 122 11.69 7.53 6.80
C ILE A 122 11.18 6.55 5.78
N SER A 123 11.84 5.39 5.67
CA SER A 123 11.34 4.30 4.84
C SER A 123 10.12 3.62 5.48
N LEU A 124 9.32 2.95 4.65
CA LEU A 124 8.17 2.15 5.09
C LEU A 124 8.55 1.14 6.17
N LYS A 125 9.67 0.44 5.98
CA LYS A 125 10.14 -0.58 6.92
C LYS A 125 10.53 0.03 8.26
N GLN A 126 11.19 1.20 8.26
CA GLN A 126 11.54 1.91 9.48
C GLN A 126 10.30 2.33 10.26
N ALA A 127 9.32 2.95 9.61
CA ALA A 127 8.07 3.33 10.26
C ALA A 127 7.32 2.12 10.85
N ALA A 128 7.21 1.04 10.08
CA ALA A 128 6.58 -0.21 10.52
C ALA A 128 7.30 -0.83 11.73
N PHE A 129 8.63 -0.86 11.71
CA PHE A 129 9.44 -1.48 12.74
C PHE A 129 9.45 -0.65 14.03
N THR A 130 9.51 0.68 13.91
CA THR A 130 9.39 1.59 15.06
C THR A 130 8.03 1.42 15.74
N LEU A 131 6.92 1.53 14.98
CA LEU A 131 5.57 1.40 15.55
C LEU A 131 5.34 0.03 16.19
N LYS A 132 5.92 -1.04 15.63
CA LYS A 132 5.85 -2.41 16.17
C LYS A 132 6.69 -2.61 17.43
N GLY A 133 7.67 -1.74 17.69
CA GLY A 133 8.63 -1.87 18.80
C GLY A 133 9.78 -2.83 18.49
N SER A 134 10.25 -2.86 17.24
CA SER A 134 11.37 -3.72 16.81
C SER A 134 12.67 -3.29 17.49
N LYS A 135 13.54 -4.27 17.77
CA LYS A 135 14.89 -4.06 18.31
C LYS A 135 15.97 -4.21 17.24
N SER A 136 15.60 -4.08 15.97
CA SER A 136 16.56 -4.22 14.88
C SER A 136 17.68 -3.16 15.00
N LYS A 137 18.88 -3.53 14.54
CA LYS A 137 20.06 -2.65 14.64
C LYS A 137 19.82 -1.28 13.99
N ASP A 138 19.07 -1.25 12.89
CA ASP A 138 18.73 -0.02 12.18
C ASP A 138 17.88 0.94 13.04
N ILE A 139 16.86 0.43 13.73
CA ILE A 139 15.99 1.24 14.61
C ILE A 139 16.76 1.78 15.83
N LEU A 140 17.66 0.98 16.39
CA LEU A 140 18.47 1.40 17.52
C LEU A 140 19.52 2.44 17.11
N LYS A 141 20.22 2.21 15.99
CA LYS A 141 21.27 3.09 15.47
C LYS A 141 20.73 4.48 15.12
N ASN A 142 19.52 4.56 14.57
CA ASN A 142 18.87 5.83 14.21
C ASN A 142 18.09 6.46 15.38
N ASN A 143 18.19 5.91 16.60
CA ASN A 143 17.48 6.39 17.79
C ASN A 143 15.94 6.43 17.68
N PHE A 144 15.36 5.71 16.72
CA PHE A 144 13.91 5.67 16.53
C PHE A 144 13.17 4.97 17.68
N HIS A 145 13.86 4.20 18.50
CA HIS A 145 13.32 3.64 19.73
C HIS A 145 13.00 4.68 20.82
N LEU A 146 13.46 5.93 20.66
CA LEU A 146 13.22 7.02 21.61
C LEU A 146 11.95 7.83 21.30
N VAL A 147 11.32 7.64 20.14
CA VAL A 147 10.09 8.38 19.81
C VAL A 147 8.90 7.87 20.63
N PRO A 148 7.92 8.72 21.00
CA PRO A 148 6.78 8.32 21.81
C PRO A 148 5.95 7.17 21.21
N GLN A 149 5.95 7.05 19.89
CA GLN A 149 5.16 6.06 19.16
C GLN A 149 5.84 4.68 19.10
N TYR A 150 7.07 4.55 19.59
CA TYR A 150 7.79 3.28 19.57
C TYR A 150 7.02 2.20 20.34
N GLY A 151 6.64 1.13 19.64
CA GLY A 151 5.93 0.00 20.23
C GLY A 151 4.43 0.19 20.49
N LEU A 152 3.82 1.35 20.17
CA LEU A 152 2.38 1.55 20.37
C LEU A 152 1.53 0.58 19.53
N GLY A 153 2.01 0.19 18.34
CA GLY A 153 1.35 -0.79 17.48
C GLY A 153 1.52 -2.25 17.94
N LYS A 154 2.28 -2.53 19.01
CA LYS A 154 2.65 -3.90 19.40
C LYS A 154 1.45 -4.81 19.68
N ALA A 155 0.39 -4.27 20.27
CA ALA A 155 -0.81 -5.03 20.63
C ALA A 155 -1.71 -5.35 19.42
N LYS A 156 -1.83 -4.41 18.48
CA LYS A 156 -2.71 -4.53 17.31
C LYS A 156 -2.01 -5.23 16.13
N LEU A 157 -0.69 -5.06 15.97
CA LEU A 157 0.12 -5.67 14.91
C LEU A 157 0.88 -6.89 15.47
N LYS A 158 0.46 -8.09 15.07
CA LYS A 158 0.96 -9.38 15.60
C LYS A 158 2.42 -9.65 15.23
N SER A 159 2.88 -9.17 14.07
CA SER A 159 4.24 -9.41 13.57
C SER A 159 4.79 -8.20 12.83
N GLU A 160 6.11 -8.16 12.62
CA GLU A 160 6.76 -7.16 11.75
C GLU A 160 6.24 -7.24 10.31
N ARG A 161 5.92 -8.44 9.81
CA ARG A 161 5.31 -8.64 8.50
C ARG A 161 3.93 -8.00 8.42
N GLN A 162 3.11 -8.14 9.46
CA GLN A 162 1.81 -7.49 9.53
C GLN A 162 1.95 -5.96 9.65
N ALA A 163 2.97 -5.47 10.37
CA ALA A 163 3.28 -4.04 10.43
C ALA A 163 3.67 -3.49 9.05
N ILE A 164 4.53 -4.18 8.29
CA ILE A 164 4.86 -3.81 6.91
C ILE A 164 3.58 -3.79 6.06
N ARG A 165 2.77 -4.86 6.11
CA ARG A 165 1.51 -4.97 5.37
C ARG A 165 0.55 -3.81 5.68
N PHE A 166 0.48 -3.39 6.95
CA PHE A 166 -0.32 -2.25 7.39
C PHE A 166 0.11 -0.93 6.75
N PHE A 167 1.41 -0.61 6.77
CA PHE A 167 1.89 0.61 6.11
C PHE A 167 1.74 0.54 4.59
N GLN A 168 1.89 -0.64 3.97
CA GLN A 168 1.62 -0.81 2.54
C GLN A 168 0.14 -0.51 2.20
N LEU A 169 -0.81 -0.89 3.06
CA LEU A 169 -2.22 -0.52 2.88
C LEU A 169 -2.42 0.99 2.99
N LEU A 170 -1.78 1.64 3.96
CA LEU A 170 -1.87 3.09 4.10
C LEU A 170 -1.35 3.83 2.86
N VAL A 171 -0.31 3.31 2.22
CA VAL A 171 0.19 3.84 0.94
C VAL A 171 -0.85 3.63 -0.18
N VAL A 172 -1.33 2.39 -0.34
CA VAL A 172 -2.24 2.01 -1.42
C VAL A 172 -3.60 2.70 -1.33
N ASP A 173 -4.10 2.95 -0.12
CA ASP A 173 -5.36 3.67 0.11
C ASP A 173 -5.18 5.21 0.14
N GLY A 174 -3.96 5.69 -0.14
CA GLY A 174 -3.65 7.10 -0.36
C GLY A 174 -3.52 7.94 0.90
N TYR A 175 -3.39 7.33 2.09
CA TYR A 175 -3.09 8.04 3.33
C TYR A 175 -1.62 8.44 3.42
N LEU A 176 -0.75 7.62 2.85
CA LEU A 176 0.68 7.86 2.75
C LEU A 176 1.09 7.89 1.28
N GLU A 177 2.08 8.70 0.98
CA GLU A 177 2.72 8.71 -0.33
C GLU A 177 4.17 8.26 -0.17
N GLU A 178 4.61 7.37 -1.06
CA GLU A 178 6.00 6.93 -1.11
C GLU A 178 6.72 7.73 -2.20
N ASN A 179 7.71 8.50 -1.79
CA ASN A 179 8.53 9.37 -2.61
C ASN A 179 9.95 8.82 -2.73
N LEU A 180 10.69 9.27 -3.73
CA LEU A 180 12.08 8.87 -3.94
C LEU A 180 13.01 10.03 -3.59
N TRP A 181 14.04 9.74 -2.80
CA TRP A 181 15.13 10.68 -2.55
C TRP A 181 16.35 10.27 -3.37
N ASP A 182 16.77 11.13 -4.29
CA ASP A 182 18.06 11.05 -4.96
C ASP A 182 19.21 11.38 -4.00
N HIS A 183 20.04 10.40 -3.70
CA HIS A 183 21.38 10.67 -3.17
C HIS A 183 22.29 11.12 -4.32
N MET A 184 23.32 11.93 -4.02
CA MET A 184 24.33 12.39 -4.99
C MET A 184 25.12 11.23 -5.65
N GLU A 185 24.86 9.96 -5.27
CA GLU A 185 25.54 8.74 -5.71
C GLU A 185 24.64 7.78 -6.52
N ASN A 186 23.66 8.27 -7.30
CA ASN A 186 22.76 7.47 -8.16
C ASN A 186 21.91 6.39 -7.44
N THR A 187 21.82 6.45 -6.11
CA THR A 187 20.94 5.57 -5.34
C THR A 187 19.69 6.36 -4.94
N THR A 188 18.52 5.88 -5.38
CA THR A 188 17.24 6.39 -4.92
C THR A 188 16.77 5.60 -3.70
N THR A 189 16.44 6.30 -2.61
CA THR A 189 15.85 5.67 -1.43
C THR A 189 14.38 6.07 -1.28
N PRO A 190 13.46 5.10 -1.11
CA PRO A 190 12.06 5.42 -0.89
C PRO A 190 11.81 5.91 0.53
N PHE A 191 10.97 6.93 0.65
CA PHE A 191 10.54 7.48 1.93
C PHE A 191 9.06 7.85 1.93
N LEU A 192 8.46 7.87 3.11
CA LEU A 192 7.05 8.14 3.30
C LEU A 192 6.80 9.62 3.62
N THR A 193 5.70 10.14 3.07
CA THR A 193 5.08 11.42 3.45
C THR A 193 3.61 11.24 3.72
N LEU A 194 3.03 12.11 4.55
CA LEU A 194 1.59 12.13 4.81
C LEU A 194 0.89 12.88 3.67
N THR A 195 -0.29 12.41 3.28
CA THR A 195 -1.17 13.10 2.34
C THR A 195 -2.22 13.93 3.08
N GLY A 196 -3.01 14.74 2.35
CA GLY A 196 -4.16 15.44 2.93
C GLY A 196 -5.16 14.49 3.61
N LYS A 197 -5.32 13.28 3.07
CA LYS A 197 -6.18 12.24 3.62
C LYS A 197 -5.75 11.79 5.01
N ALA A 198 -4.45 11.71 5.27
CA ALA A 198 -3.95 11.44 6.63
C ALA A 198 -4.28 12.57 7.61
N CYS A 199 -4.27 13.83 7.16
CA CYS A 199 -4.69 14.97 7.97
C CYS A 199 -6.18 14.91 8.30
N ASP A 200 -7.02 14.52 7.34
CA ASP A 200 -8.47 14.36 7.55
C ASP A 200 -8.77 13.32 8.64
N VAL A 201 -8.07 12.18 8.62
CA VAL A 201 -8.16 11.17 9.68
C VAL A 201 -7.75 11.74 11.04
N LYS A 202 -6.63 12.47 11.12
CA LYS A 202 -6.17 13.09 12.37
C LYS A 202 -7.16 14.12 12.93
N ASN A 203 -7.91 14.77 12.06
CA ASN A 203 -8.95 15.73 12.42
C ASN A 203 -10.32 15.07 12.70
N GLY A 204 -10.42 13.74 12.61
CA GLY A 204 -11.66 12.99 12.82
C GLY A 204 -12.69 13.13 11.69
N LEU A 205 -12.26 13.56 10.50
CA LEU A 205 -13.12 13.70 9.31
C LEU A 205 -13.27 12.39 8.54
N GLU A 206 -12.32 11.46 8.71
CA GLU A 206 -12.31 10.16 8.03
C GLU A 206 -11.90 9.04 8.99
N ILE A 207 -12.50 7.86 8.82
CA ILE A 207 -12.10 6.63 9.52
C ILE A 207 -11.26 5.75 8.61
N VAL A 208 -10.31 5.00 9.19
CA VAL A 208 -9.44 4.11 8.44
C VAL A 208 -9.89 2.68 8.64
N VAL A 209 -10.49 2.08 7.61
CA VAL A 209 -10.92 0.68 7.63
C VAL A 209 -9.99 -0.15 6.74
N LEU A 210 -9.30 -1.13 7.32
CA LEU A 210 -8.30 -1.94 6.63
C LEU A 210 -8.51 -3.43 6.85
N ASP A 211 -8.04 -4.21 5.90
CA ASP A 211 -8.04 -5.67 5.97
C ASP A 211 -6.66 -6.23 6.37
N LEU A 212 -6.45 -6.44 7.68
CA LEU A 212 -5.16 -6.75 8.35
C LEU A 212 -5.01 -8.17 8.88
#